data_AF-A0A8I6Y1Y7-F1
#
_entry.id   AF-A0A8I6Y1Y7-F1
#
_cell.length_a   1.000
_cell.length_b   1.000
_cell.length_c   1.000
_cell.angle_alpha   90.00
_cell.angle_beta   90.00
_cell.angle_gamma   90.00
#
_symmetry.space_group_name_H-M   'P 1'
#
loop_
_entity.id
_entity.type
_entity.pdbx_description
1 polymer ?
#
loop_
_entity_poly.entity_id
_entity_poly.type
_entity_poly.pdbx_seq_one_letter_code
_entity_poly.pdbx_strand_id
1 'polypeptide(L)'
;MLKDRDKWKLIDKESPPKRGSLTNMDEDEDDDGPRNLNKPDGDKKTKEKIKREHETSSLGDKIDAMMQSNELMLAKTLETKIELAEKNAREKQEKWQLLKDEGLRKADIKERRARAAENKAISKLLAEENRIMTLNRNDMDDISKEWHDMARRDILKRWMLASAGACYSVDDVFSSGFGTNVVDDFSVEVGTSVGDGFGGGDDLDGCGAE
;
A
#
# COMPACT_ATOMS: atom_id res chain seq x y z
N MET A 1 6.58 -28.85 19.12
CA MET A 1 7.38 -29.92 18.49
C MET A 1 7.97 -29.36 17.21
N LEU A 2 9.27 -29.14 17.15
CA LEU A 2 9.98 -28.65 15.96
C LEU A 2 10.90 -29.79 15.51
N LYS A 3 10.41 -30.61 14.58
CA LYS A 3 11.26 -31.56 13.84
C LYS A 3 11.57 -30.90 12.50
N ASP A 4 12.78 -31.15 11.99
CA ASP A 4 13.29 -30.82 10.64
C ASP A 4 14.46 -29.82 10.59
N ARG A 5 15.56 -30.11 11.31
CA ARG A 5 16.85 -29.41 11.13
C ARG A 5 18.04 -30.30 10.74
N ASP A 6 17.78 -31.46 10.12
CA ASP A 6 18.84 -32.44 9.79
C ASP A 6 19.37 -32.40 8.34
N LYS A 7 19.20 -31.30 7.59
CA LYS A 7 19.59 -31.26 6.16
C LYS A 7 20.98 -30.68 5.86
N TRP A 8 21.79 -30.31 6.85
CA TRP A 8 23.02 -29.53 6.63
C TRP A 8 24.34 -30.18 7.08
N LYS A 9 24.40 -31.50 7.31
CA LYS A 9 25.61 -32.17 7.86
C LYS A 9 26.43 -33.01 6.89
N LEU A 10 26.48 -32.69 5.59
CA LEU A 10 27.05 -33.63 4.60
C LEU A 10 27.99 -33.03 3.54
N ILE A 11 28.71 -31.94 3.86
CA ILE A 11 29.65 -31.32 2.88
C ILE A 11 31.13 -31.43 3.32
N ASP A 12 31.43 -31.89 4.55
CA ASP A 12 32.79 -31.76 5.10
C ASP A 12 33.70 -33.01 4.92
N LYS A 13 33.51 -33.79 3.85
CA LYS A 13 34.33 -34.99 3.56
C LYS A 13 34.77 -35.13 2.09
N GLU A 14 34.38 -34.21 1.20
CA GLU A 14 34.82 -34.28 -0.19
C GLU A 14 36.16 -33.57 -0.34
N SER A 15 37.23 -34.36 -0.47
CA SER A 15 38.58 -33.84 -0.70
C SER A 15 38.66 -33.11 -2.04
N PRO A 16 39.44 -32.01 -2.15
CA PRO A 16 39.59 -31.30 -3.42
C PRO A 16 40.15 -32.23 -4.51
N PRO A 17 39.72 -32.10 -5.79
CA PRO A 17 40.28 -32.89 -6.87
C PRO A 17 41.80 -32.69 -6.98
N LYS A 18 42.54 -33.79 -6.96
CA LYS A 18 44.00 -33.83 -7.18
C LYS A 18 44.37 -33.10 -8.47
N ARG A 19 45.19 -32.04 -8.37
CA ARG A 19 45.88 -31.45 -9.52
C ARG A 19 46.75 -32.53 -10.17
N GLY A 20 46.42 -32.90 -11.40
CA GLY A 20 47.22 -33.78 -12.23
C GLY A 20 48.52 -33.08 -12.66
N SER A 21 49.64 -33.74 -12.37
CA SER A 21 50.95 -33.51 -12.98
C SER A 21 50.86 -33.85 -14.47
N LEU A 22 51.18 -32.90 -15.35
CA LEU A 22 51.50 -33.19 -16.74
C LEU A 22 52.97 -32.82 -16.99
N THR A 23 53.66 -33.87 -17.41
CA THR A 23 55.06 -34.01 -17.76
C THR A 23 55.42 -33.23 -19.02
N ASN A 24 56.66 -32.72 -19.06
CA ASN A 24 57.28 -32.15 -20.25
C ASN A 24 57.33 -33.19 -21.39
N MET A 25 57.01 -32.77 -22.60
CA MET A 25 57.31 -33.49 -23.85
C MET A 25 57.98 -32.49 -24.80
N ASP A 26 59.29 -32.32 -24.61
CA ASP A 26 60.19 -31.92 -25.70
C ASP A 26 60.50 -33.21 -26.45
N GLU A 27 60.11 -33.30 -27.71
CA GLU A 27 60.74 -34.19 -28.68
C GLU A 27 60.50 -33.61 -30.09
N ASP A 28 61.63 -33.16 -30.63
CA ASP A 28 61.90 -32.57 -31.92
C ASP A 28 62.06 -33.71 -32.95
N GLU A 29 61.25 -33.71 -34.02
CA GLU A 29 61.44 -34.58 -35.19
C GLU A 29 61.11 -33.75 -36.45
N ASP A 30 62.15 -33.13 -36.99
CA ASP A 30 62.24 -32.70 -38.39
C ASP A 30 62.03 -33.92 -39.32
N ASP A 31 60.81 -34.14 -39.80
CA ASP A 31 60.56 -35.07 -40.93
C ASP A 31 60.47 -34.29 -42.24
N ASP A 32 61.64 -34.00 -42.79
CA ASP A 32 61.85 -33.42 -44.12
C ASP A 32 61.62 -34.50 -45.20
N GLY A 33 60.35 -34.92 -45.35
CA GLY A 33 59.90 -35.87 -46.36
C GLY A 33 59.68 -35.23 -47.74
N PRO A 34 60.01 -35.92 -48.85
CA PRO A 34 60.19 -35.29 -50.16
C PRO A 34 58.89 -34.71 -50.73
N ARG A 35 58.95 -33.40 -51.01
CA ARG A 35 57.91 -32.65 -51.75
C ARG A 35 57.64 -33.28 -53.11
N ASN A 36 56.54 -34.03 -53.22
CA ASN A 36 55.97 -34.43 -54.49
C ASN A 36 55.37 -33.20 -55.19
N LEU A 37 56.07 -32.72 -56.22
CA LEU A 37 55.71 -31.57 -57.07
C LEU A 37 55.00 -32.03 -58.36
N ASN A 38 53.85 -32.68 -58.26
CA ASN A 38 52.96 -32.87 -59.41
C ASN A 38 51.55 -32.29 -59.14
N LYS A 39 51.31 -31.10 -59.70
CA LYS A 39 50.06 -30.31 -59.67
C LYS A 39 48.91 -31.04 -60.42
N PRO A 40 47.62 -30.78 -60.09
CA PRO A 40 46.97 -29.50 -60.39
C PRO A 40 46.45 -28.84 -59.11
N ASP A 41 47.09 -27.73 -58.75
CA ASP A 41 46.62 -26.82 -57.71
C ASP A 41 45.57 -25.90 -58.35
N GLY A 42 44.32 -26.35 -58.29
CA GLY A 42 43.18 -25.64 -58.85
C GLY A 42 41.92 -26.17 -58.20
N ASP A 43 41.42 -25.43 -57.21
CA ASP A 43 40.07 -25.50 -56.67
C ASP A 43 39.73 -26.56 -55.60
N LYS A 44 40.35 -27.75 -55.57
CA LYS A 44 39.91 -28.81 -54.62
C LYS A 44 40.27 -28.52 -53.14
N LYS A 45 41.50 -28.07 -52.88
CA LYS A 45 41.99 -27.75 -51.52
C LYS A 45 41.36 -26.46 -50.97
N THR A 46 41.16 -25.47 -51.82
CA THR A 46 40.43 -24.23 -51.50
C THR A 46 38.97 -24.51 -51.20
N LYS A 47 38.30 -25.37 -51.97
CA LYS A 47 36.91 -25.77 -51.73
C LYS A 47 36.74 -26.55 -50.42
N GLU A 48 37.65 -27.46 -50.10
CA GLU A 48 37.64 -28.12 -48.78
C GLU A 48 37.92 -27.15 -47.63
N LYS A 49 38.86 -26.21 -47.79
CA LYS A 49 39.16 -25.20 -46.76
C LYS A 49 37.95 -24.31 -46.52
N ILE A 50 37.30 -23.81 -47.57
CA ILE A 50 36.06 -23.02 -47.49
C ILE A 50 34.94 -23.83 -46.85
N LYS A 51 34.80 -25.12 -47.20
CA LYS A 51 33.80 -26.00 -46.58
C LYS A 51 34.05 -26.19 -45.09
N ARG A 52 35.31 -26.43 -44.70
CA ARG A 52 35.71 -26.58 -43.30
C ARG A 52 35.49 -25.28 -42.52
N GLU A 53 35.84 -24.14 -43.10
CA GLU A 53 35.61 -22.82 -42.52
C GLU A 53 34.12 -22.53 -42.33
N HIS A 54 33.28 -22.85 -43.33
CA HIS A 54 31.82 -22.75 -43.22
C HIS A 54 31.25 -23.69 -42.15
N GLU A 55 31.73 -24.94 -42.08
CA GLU A 55 31.34 -25.88 -41.03
C GLU A 55 31.76 -25.38 -39.64
N THR A 56 32.93 -24.76 -39.49
CA THR A 56 33.36 -24.16 -38.21
C THR A 56 32.58 -22.90 -37.84
N SER A 57 32.25 -22.03 -38.80
CA SER A 57 31.37 -20.88 -38.57
C SER A 57 29.96 -21.34 -38.16
N SER A 58 29.39 -22.31 -38.87
CA SER A 58 28.07 -22.86 -38.55
C SER A 58 28.01 -23.50 -37.15
N LEU A 59 29.12 -24.12 -36.71
CA LEU A 59 29.21 -24.67 -35.36
C LEU A 59 29.31 -23.56 -34.31
N GLY A 60 30.06 -22.48 -34.59
CA GLY A 60 30.13 -21.28 -33.76
C GLY A 60 28.77 -20.62 -33.58
N ASP A 61 28.06 -20.38 -34.69
CA ASP A 61 26.73 -19.77 -34.68
C ASP A 61 25.73 -20.60 -33.85
N LYS A 62 25.84 -21.94 -33.89
CA LYS A 62 25.00 -22.84 -33.09
C LYS A 62 25.31 -22.77 -31.59
N ILE A 63 26.59 -22.63 -31.22
CA ILE A 63 27.00 -22.46 -29.83
C ILE A 63 26.49 -21.12 -29.29
N ASP A 64 26.61 -20.04 -30.07
CA ASP A 64 26.10 -18.73 -29.69
C ASP A 64 24.58 -18.73 -29.53
N ALA A 65 23.85 -19.32 -30.47
CA ALA A 65 22.39 -19.45 -30.35
C ALA A 65 21.97 -20.25 -29.09
N MET A 66 22.72 -21.30 -28.74
CA MET A 66 22.46 -22.08 -27.52
C MET A 66 22.76 -21.27 -26.25
N MET A 67 23.88 -20.54 -26.24
CA MET A 67 24.28 -19.68 -25.12
C MET A 67 23.24 -18.59 -24.89
N GLN A 68 22.81 -17.89 -25.94
CA GLN A 68 21.76 -16.87 -25.89
C GLN A 68 20.41 -17.46 -25.42
N SER A 69 20.05 -18.65 -25.91
CA SER A 69 18.83 -19.33 -25.48
C SER A 69 18.85 -19.67 -23.98
N ASN A 70 19.99 -20.16 -23.47
CA ASN A 70 20.17 -20.46 -22.05
C ASN A 70 20.13 -19.19 -21.20
N GLU A 71 20.81 -18.13 -21.64
CA GLU A 71 20.82 -16.83 -20.96
C GLU A 71 19.41 -16.24 -20.88
N LEU A 72 18.65 -16.28 -21.98
CA LEU A 72 17.26 -15.82 -22.02
C LEU A 72 16.35 -16.62 -21.07
N MET A 73 16.50 -17.95 -21.03
CA MET A 73 15.72 -18.79 -20.12
C MET A 73 16.04 -18.52 -18.65
N LEU A 74 17.31 -18.30 -18.32
CA LEU A 74 17.73 -17.89 -16.98
C LEU A 74 17.19 -16.51 -16.61
N ALA A 75 17.26 -15.54 -17.52
CA ALA A 75 16.72 -14.19 -17.31
C ALA A 75 15.22 -14.23 -17.01
N LYS A 76 14.42 -14.94 -17.83
CA LYS A 76 12.97 -15.14 -17.58
C LYS A 76 12.68 -15.81 -16.24
N THR A 77 13.51 -16.78 -15.85
CA THR A 77 13.36 -17.49 -14.57
C THR A 77 13.68 -16.57 -13.39
N LEU A 78 14.64 -15.67 -13.52
CA LEU A 78 14.96 -14.69 -12.48
C LEU A 78 13.89 -13.60 -12.39
N GLU A 79 13.41 -13.10 -13.52
CA GLU A 79 12.33 -12.10 -13.58
C GLU A 79 11.06 -12.60 -12.89
N THR A 80 10.61 -13.82 -13.21
CA THR A 80 9.43 -14.42 -12.55
C THR A 80 9.63 -14.62 -11.04
N LYS A 81 10.84 -14.95 -10.59
CA LYS A 81 11.15 -15.05 -9.14
C LYS A 81 11.10 -13.69 -8.45
N ILE A 82 11.61 -12.64 -9.09
CA ILE A 82 11.57 -11.27 -8.58
C ILE A 82 10.11 -10.81 -8.49
N GLU A 83 9.34 -10.97 -9.58
CA GLU A 83 7.93 -10.59 -9.62
C GLU A 83 7.11 -11.30 -8.54
N LEU A 84 7.34 -12.60 -8.31
CA LEU A 84 6.69 -13.37 -7.26
C LEU A 84 7.04 -12.84 -5.85
N ALA A 85 8.32 -12.52 -5.62
CA ALA A 85 8.78 -12.01 -4.34
C ALA A 85 8.20 -10.61 -4.06
N GLU A 86 8.20 -9.73 -5.07
CA GLU A 86 7.58 -8.40 -4.98
C GLU A 86 6.08 -8.48 -4.72
N LYS A 87 5.36 -9.33 -5.45
CA LYS A 87 3.92 -9.52 -5.24
C LYS A 87 3.62 -9.98 -3.82
N ASN A 88 4.39 -10.92 -3.30
CA ASN A 88 4.25 -11.37 -1.91
C ASN A 88 4.55 -10.27 -0.88
N ALA A 89 5.53 -9.39 -1.15
CA ALA A 89 5.84 -8.26 -0.29
C ALA A 89 4.72 -7.22 -0.30
N ARG A 90 4.21 -6.87 -1.49
CA ARG A 90 3.06 -5.97 -1.68
C ARG A 90 1.82 -6.50 -0.96
N GLU A 91 1.48 -7.77 -1.14
CA GLU A 91 0.32 -8.38 -0.48
C GLU A 91 0.42 -8.33 1.05
N LYS A 92 1.62 -8.59 1.61
CA LYS A 92 1.85 -8.45 3.06
C LYS A 92 1.65 -7.01 3.50
N GLN A 93 2.20 -6.04 2.78
CA GLN A 93 2.06 -4.63 3.10
C GLN A 93 0.59 -4.18 3.03
N GLU A 94 -0.15 -4.56 1.99
CA GLU A 94 -1.58 -4.26 1.84
C GLU A 94 -2.40 -4.88 2.98
N LYS A 95 -2.13 -6.12 3.35
CA LYS A 95 -2.78 -6.77 4.51
C LYS A 95 -2.53 -6.02 5.82
N TRP A 96 -1.29 -5.58 6.05
CA TRP A 96 -0.94 -4.78 7.22
C TRP A 96 -1.66 -3.43 7.22
N GLN A 97 -1.75 -2.78 6.06
CA GLN A 97 -2.43 -1.50 5.91
C GLN A 97 -3.93 -1.64 6.15
N LEU A 98 -4.58 -2.65 5.55
CA LEU A 98 -5.99 -2.96 5.78
C LEU A 98 -6.30 -3.23 7.25
N LEU A 99 -5.42 -3.94 7.97
CA LEU A 99 -5.59 -4.21 9.39
C LEU A 99 -5.54 -2.92 10.23
N LYS A 100 -4.63 -2.00 9.88
CA LYS A 100 -4.49 -0.70 10.53
C LYS A 100 -5.73 0.16 10.29
N ASP A 101 -6.16 0.26 9.04
CA ASP A 101 -7.31 1.10 8.64
C ASP A 101 -8.62 0.56 9.23
N GLU A 102 -8.80 -0.76 9.26
CA GLU A 102 -9.94 -1.38 9.94
C GLU A 102 -9.93 -1.13 11.46
N GLY A 103 -8.74 -1.11 12.08
CA GLY A 103 -8.56 -0.72 13.47
C GLY A 103 -9.02 0.72 13.74
N LEU A 104 -8.59 1.66 12.90
CA LEU A 104 -9.00 3.07 12.98
C LEU A 104 -10.51 3.24 12.78
N ARG A 105 -11.08 2.58 11.76
CA ARG A 105 -12.52 2.60 11.48
C ARG A 105 -13.35 2.09 12.66
N LYS A 106 -12.92 0.99 13.30
CA LYS A 106 -13.60 0.45 14.49
C LYS A 106 -13.52 1.40 15.69
N ALA A 107 -12.36 2.03 15.91
CA ALA A 107 -12.18 2.99 17.00
C ALA A 107 -13.10 4.20 16.81
N ASP A 108 -13.14 4.76 15.61
CA ASP A 108 -13.98 5.90 15.23
C ASP A 108 -15.49 5.58 15.35
N ILE A 109 -15.93 4.38 14.95
CA ILE A 109 -17.31 3.93 15.18
C ILE A 109 -17.63 3.83 16.68
N LYS A 110 -16.71 3.27 17.47
CA LYS A 110 -16.90 3.12 18.92
C LYS A 110 -16.97 4.48 19.61
N GLU A 111 -16.13 5.43 19.20
CA GLU A 111 -16.14 6.79 19.70
C GLU A 111 -17.45 7.51 19.35
N ARG A 112 -17.91 7.46 18.09
CA ARG A 112 -19.22 8.04 17.74
C ARG A 112 -20.35 7.43 18.54
N ARG A 113 -20.32 6.12 18.79
CA ARG A 113 -21.34 5.45 19.62
C ARG A 113 -21.28 5.93 21.08
N ALA A 114 -20.07 6.13 21.63
CA ALA A 114 -19.91 6.67 22.99
C ALA A 114 -20.45 8.09 23.08
N ARG A 115 -20.04 8.99 22.17
CA ARG A 115 -20.56 10.37 22.10
C ARG A 115 -22.09 10.41 21.93
N ALA A 116 -22.65 9.55 21.10
CA ALA A 116 -24.11 9.46 20.93
C ALA A 116 -24.82 9.00 22.22
N ALA A 117 -24.23 8.05 22.96
CA ALA A 117 -24.78 7.60 24.23
C ALA A 117 -24.69 8.70 25.32
N GLU A 118 -23.56 9.41 25.39
CA GLU A 118 -23.38 10.58 26.27
C GLU A 118 -24.37 11.68 25.93
N ASN A 119 -24.50 12.06 24.66
CA ASN A 119 -25.48 13.07 24.21
C ASN A 119 -26.91 12.67 24.56
N LYS A 120 -27.25 11.38 24.39
CA LYS A 120 -28.56 10.86 24.80
C LYS A 120 -28.77 10.94 26.31
N ALA A 121 -27.73 10.67 27.11
CA ALA A 121 -27.79 10.78 28.56
C ALA A 121 -27.93 12.25 29.01
N ILE A 122 -27.16 13.16 28.42
CA ILE A 122 -27.23 14.61 28.67
C ILE A 122 -28.62 15.14 28.30
N SER A 123 -29.16 14.77 27.14
CA SER A 123 -30.51 15.19 26.72
C SER A 123 -31.60 14.72 27.69
N LYS A 124 -31.52 13.48 28.19
CA LYS A 124 -32.44 12.97 29.22
C LYS A 124 -32.32 13.74 30.54
N LEU A 125 -31.09 14.01 30.97
CA LEU A 125 -30.83 14.78 32.19
C LEU A 125 -31.42 16.19 32.05
N LEU A 126 -31.16 16.88 30.93
CA LEU A 126 -31.70 18.22 30.68
C LEU A 126 -33.23 18.23 30.65
N ALA A 127 -33.86 17.22 30.06
CA ALA A 127 -35.31 17.07 30.05
C ALA A 127 -35.88 16.92 31.47
N GLU A 128 -35.24 16.12 32.32
CA GLU A 128 -35.64 15.94 33.72
C GLU A 128 -35.42 17.22 34.54
N GLU A 129 -34.31 17.93 34.32
CA GLU A 129 -34.05 19.20 34.97
C GLU A 129 -35.06 20.28 34.58
N ASN A 130 -35.43 20.34 33.30
CA ASN A 130 -36.50 21.22 32.82
C ASN A 130 -37.85 20.85 33.44
N ARG A 131 -38.16 19.56 33.60
CA ARG A 131 -39.35 19.11 34.31
C ARG A 131 -39.35 19.61 35.75
N ILE A 132 -38.24 19.43 36.49
CA ILE A 132 -38.12 19.91 37.88
C ILE A 132 -38.29 21.43 37.94
N MET A 133 -37.67 22.19 37.04
CA MET A 133 -37.77 23.65 37.01
C MET A 133 -39.18 24.17 36.72
N THR A 134 -40.00 23.40 36.00
CA THR A 134 -41.37 23.80 35.58
C THR A 134 -42.48 23.27 36.48
N LEU A 135 -42.18 22.36 37.42
CA LEU A 135 -43.16 21.88 38.40
C LEU A 135 -43.70 23.01 39.28
N ASN A 136 -45.03 23.02 39.49
CA ASN A 136 -45.70 23.99 40.36
C ASN A 136 -45.39 23.70 41.83
N ARG A 137 -44.80 24.69 42.51
CA ARG A 137 -44.42 24.59 43.93
C ARG A 137 -45.62 24.57 44.88
N ASN A 138 -46.73 25.18 44.49
CA ASN A 138 -47.87 25.42 45.38
C ASN A 138 -48.67 24.16 45.69
N ASP A 139 -48.61 23.16 44.80
CA ASP A 139 -49.39 21.93 44.91
C ASP A 139 -48.62 20.81 45.64
N MET A 140 -47.41 21.11 46.13
CA MET A 140 -46.54 20.15 46.82
C MET A 140 -46.70 20.23 48.35
N ASP A 141 -46.50 19.11 49.03
CA ASP A 141 -46.34 19.08 50.49
C ASP A 141 -45.01 19.74 50.92
N ASP A 142 -44.86 20.03 52.21
CA ASP A 142 -43.72 20.81 52.70
C ASP A 142 -42.37 20.10 52.53
N ILE A 143 -42.33 18.77 52.61
CA ILE A 143 -41.11 17.98 52.38
C ILE A 143 -40.74 18.04 50.89
N SER A 144 -41.73 17.87 50.01
CA SER A 144 -41.54 17.97 48.56
C SER A 144 -41.10 19.38 48.13
N LYS A 145 -41.60 20.44 48.79
CA LYS A 145 -41.16 21.83 48.54
C LYS A 145 -39.68 22.03 48.88
N GLU A 146 -39.24 21.56 50.05
CA GLU A 146 -37.83 21.67 50.45
C GLU A 146 -36.91 20.93 49.47
N TRP A 147 -37.29 19.72 49.06
CA TRP A 147 -36.55 18.96 48.05
C TRP A 147 -36.49 19.70 46.70
N HIS A 148 -37.62 20.24 46.24
CA HIS A 148 -37.70 21.00 45.00
C HIS A 148 -36.82 22.26 45.02
N ASP A 149 -36.85 23.01 46.12
CA ASP A 149 -36.03 24.21 46.31
C ASP A 149 -34.53 23.88 46.37
N MET A 150 -34.14 22.71 46.91
CA MET A 150 -32.76 22.20 46.84
C MET A 150 -32.38 21.79 45.41
N ALA A 151 -33.21 20.96 44.76
CA ALA A 151 -32.95 20.46 43.42
C ALA A 151 -32.83 21.59 42.39
N ARG A 152 -33.72 22.60 42.43
CA ARG A 152 -33.64 23.77 41.55
C ARG A 152 -32.36 24.58 41.75
N ARG A 153 -31.95 24.79 43.00
CA ARG A 153 -30.68 25.48 43.29
C ARG A 153 -29.49 24.72 42.71
N ASP A 154 -29.46 23.40 42.84
CA ASP A 154 -28.36 22.59 42.32
C ASP A 154 -28.37 22.46 40.79
N ILE A 155 -29.54 22.47 40.15
CA ILE A 155 -29.67 22.58 38.68
C ILE A 155 -29.10 23.92 38.20
N LEU A 156 -29.52 25.04 38.81
CA LEU A 156 -29.05 26.38 38.44
C LEU A 156 -27.53 26.52 38.59
N LYS A 157 -26.94 25.96 39.66
CA LYS A 157 -25.48 25.92 39.83
C LYS A 157 -24.80 25.14 38.71
N ARG A 158 -25.32 23.96 38.35
CA ARG A 158 -24.73 23.13 37.29
C ARG A 158 -24.84 23.79 35.92
N TRP A 159 -25.96 24.43 35.60
CA TRP A 159 -26.12 25.20 34.37
C TRP A 159 -25.15 26.38 34.30
N MET A 160 -24.96 27.09 35.42
CA MET A 160 -23.98 28.18 35.52
C MET A 160 -22.55 27.68 35.25
N LEU A 161 -22.15 26.54 35.85
CA LEU A 161 -20.82 25.96 35.63
C LEU A 161 -20.63 25.47 34.19
N ALA A 162 -21.66 24.83 33.60
CA ALA A 162 -21.62 24.37 32.21
C ALA A 162 -21.53 25.55 31.22
N SER A 163 -22.24 26.65 31.49
CA SER A 163 -22.18 27.86 30.67
C SER A 163 -20.85 28.61 30.79
N ALA A 164 -20.23 28.61 31.96
CA ALA A 164 -18.92 29.24 32.17
C ALA A 164 -17.76 28.44 31.56
N GLY A 165 -17.86 27.10 31.53
CA GLY A 165 -16.83 26.23 30.91
C GLY A 165 -16.71 26.40 29.39
N ALA A 166 -17.75 26.92 28.71
CA ALA A 166 -17.76 27.15 27.27
C ALA A 166 -16.98 28.42 26.83
N CYS A 167 -16.54 29.27 27.77
CA CYS A 167 -15.85 30.53 27.47
C CYS A 167 -14.31 30.44 27.50
N TYR A 168 -13.72 29.26 27.72
CA TYR A 168 -12.27 29.08 27.86
C TYR A 168 -11.64 28.02 26.94
N SER A 169 -12.30 27.63 25.84
CA SER A 169 -11.67 26.81 24.79
C SER A 169 -11.01 27.69 23.73
N VAL A 170 -9.84 28.22 24.06
CA VAL A 170 -8.79 28.54 23.08
C VAL A 170 -8.11 27.22 22.77
N ASP A 171 -8.52 26.53 21.71
CA ASP A 171 -7.73 25.57 20.91
C ASP A 171 -8.63 24.71 19.99
N ASP A 172 -9.56 25.35 19.26
CA ASP A 172 -10.05 24.76 18.00
C ASP A 172 -9.56 25.65 16.86
N VAL A 173 -8.26 25.54 16.63
CA VAL A 173 -7.60 25.93 15.38
C VAL A 173 -8.32 25.18 14.26
N PHE A 174 -9.06 25.96 13.46
CA PHE A 174 -9.47 25.61 12.10
C PHE A 174 -8.43 24.72 11.40
N SER A 175 -8.62 23.40 11.42
CA SER A 175 -7.98 22.49 10.48
C SER A 175 -8.87 22.31 9.26
N SER A 176 -9.09 23.41 8.54
CA SER A 176 -9.49 23.35 7.12
C SER A 176 -8.22 23.21 6.29
N GLY A 177 -7.61 22.03 6.37
CA GLY A 177 -6.54 21.60 5.48
C GLY A 177 -7.11 21.16 4.13
N PHE A 178 -7.47 22.12 3.28
CA PHE A 178 -7.62 21.90 1.84
C PHE A 178 -6.90 23.01 1.09
N GLY A 179 -5.57 22.89 1.04
CA GLY A 179 -4.68 23.72 0.26
C GLY A 179 -3.85 22.84 -0.66
N THR A 180 -4.46 22.35 -1.74
CA THR A 180 -3.71 21.83 -2.89
C THR A 180 -3.13 23.01 -3.65
N ASN A 181 -1.81 23.15 -3.61
CA ASN A 181 -1.08 24.14 -4.37
C ASN A 181 -0.85 23.67 -5.82
N VAL A 182 -1.16 24.60 -6.73
CA VAL A 182 -0.48 24.87 -8.03
C VAL A 182 -0.79 23.93 -9.20
N VAL A 183 -1.43 24.49 -10.23
CA VAL A 183 -0.83 24.75 -11.56
C VAL A 183 -1.76 25.68 -12.39
N ASP A 184 -1.17 26.81 -12.83
CA ASP A 184 -1.43 27.66 -14.01
C ASP A 184 -2.83 28.29 -14.23
N ASP A 185 -2.95 29.63 -14.16
CA ASP A 185 -2.64 30.62 -15.21
C ASP A 185 -3.82 30.82 -16.18
N PHE A 186 -4.67 31.81 -15.89
CA PHE A 186 -5.07 32.82 -16.88
C PHE A 186 -5.77 34.00 -16.18
N SER A 187 -5.28 35.20 -16.49
CA SER A 187 -5.88 36.50 -16.11
C SER A 187 -7.05 36.85 -17.03
N VAL A 188 -8.12 37.44 -16.50
CA VAL A 188 -9.04 38.43 -17.12
C VAL A 188 -10.23 38.62 -16.15
N GLU A 189 -10.29 39.72 -15.41
CA GLU A 189 -10.87 41.03 -15.78
C GLU A 189 -12.37 41.12 -15.40
N VAL A 190 -12.66 42.11 -14.55
CA VAL A 190 -13.87 42.97 -14.45
C VAL A 190 -15.26 42.32 -14.44
N GLY A 191 -16.04 42.64 -13.40
CA GLY A 191 -17.49 42.58 -13.48
C GLY A 191 -18.22 42.79 -12.15
N THR A 192 -18.68 44.02 -11.92
CA THR A 192 -19.57 44.47 -10.84
C THR A 192 -21.03 43.99 -11.00
N SER A 193 -21.84 44.21 -9.95
CA SER A 193 -23.33 44.26 -9.88
C SER A 193 -24.00 42.99 -9.31
N VAL A 194 -24.61 43.07 -8.12
CA VAL A 194 -25.98 43.51 -7.77
C VAL A 194 -27.05 42.58 -8.36
N GLY A 195 -27.91 42.07 -7.48
CA GLY A 195 -29.31 41.84 -7.83
C GLY A 195 -29.90 40.50 -7.40
N ASP A 196 -30.76 40.60 -6.38
CA ASP A 196 -32.06 39.94 -6.22
C ASP A 196 -32.20 38.41 -6.18
N GLY A 197 -33.05 38.01 -5.24
CA GLY A 197 -33.47 36.64 -5.01
C GLY A 197 -34.76 36.27 -5.75
N PHE A 198 -35.07 34.99 -5.65
CA PHE A 198 -36.35 34.34 -5.90
C PHE A 198 -36.37 33.12 -4.95
N GLY A 199 -37.44 32.80 -4.22
CA GLY A 199 -38.81 32.64 -4.71
C GLY A 199 -39.02 31.15 -4.96
N GLY A 200 -39.77 30.49 -4.06
CA GLY A 200 -39.86 29.04 -3.94
C GLY A 200 -40.63 28.31 -5.03
N GLY A 201 -40.75 26.99 -4.86
CA GLY A 201 -41.66 26.15 -5.62
C GLY A 201 -41.24 24.69 -5.60
N ASP A 202 -41.81 23.91 -4.69
CA ASP A 202 -41.70 22.45 -4.69
C ASP A 202 -43.08 21.86 -4.38
N ASP A 203 -43.95 21.89 -5.38
CA ASP A 203 -45.11 21.03 -5.49
C ASP A 203 -44.64 19.57 -5.62
N LEU A 204 -45.09 18.68 -4.74
CA LEU A 204 -45.08 17.23 -4.98
C LEU A 204 -46.45 16.63 -4.67
N ASP A 205 -47.23 16.57 -5.74
CA ASP A 205 -48.02 15.44 -6.24
C ASP A 205 -48.24 14.25 -5.28
N GLY A 206 -49.52 13.99 -4.98
CA GLY A 206 -49.98 12.90 -4.14
C GLY A 206 -51.32 12.35 -4.63
N CYS A 207 -51.34 11.78 -5.83
CA CYS A 207 -52.41 10.91 -6.31
C CYS A 207 -52.21 9.47 -5.80
N GLY A 208 -53.30 8.83 -5.34
CA GLY A 208 -53.40 7.38 -5.09
C GLY A 208 -54.00 7.06 -3.71
N ALA A 209 -55.33 6.96 -3.59
CA ALA A 209 -56.13 5.74 -3.82
C ALA A 209 -56.08 4.76 -2.65
N GLU A 210 -57.08 4.86 -1.76
CA GLU A 210 -58.00 3.79 -1.31
C GLU A 210 -59.17 4.41 -0.53
#